data_AF-A0A0F9AWI4-F1
#
_entry.id   AF-A0A0F9AWI4-F1
#
_cell.length_a   1.000
_cell.length_b   1.000
_cell.length_c   1.000
_cell.angle_alpha   90.00
_cell.angle_beta   90.00
_cell.angle_gamma   90.00
#
_symmetry.space_group_name_H-M   'P 1'
#
loop_
_entity.id
_entity.type
_entity.pdbx_description
1 polymer ?
#
loop_
_entity_poly.entity_id
_entity_poly.type
_entity_poly.pdbx_seq_one_letter_code
_entity_poly.pdbx_strand_id
1 'polypeptide(L)' 'MYINMRMVALNKLKIGVKARISHVGKNAHLLAERGIYVGLEFEIFQRNGDSCILRVAGGKITIRTDLRGIKCQQE' A
#
# COMPACT_ATOMS: atom_id res chain seq x y z
N MET A 1 11.44 13.03 -20.39
CA MET A 1 11.56 11.63 -19.97
C MET A 1 10.26 11.21 -19.30
N TYR A 2 9.52 10.25 -19.86
CA TYR A 2 8.35 9.67 -19.19
C TYR A 2 8.80 8.39 -18.48
N ILE A 3 9.02 8.47 -17.17
CA ILE A 3 9.30 7.28 -16.36
C ILE A 3 7.99 6.49 -16.30
N ASN A 4 7.95 5.34 -16.98
CA ASN A 4 6.78 4.47 -17.03
C ASN A 4 6.68 3.66 -15.73
N MET A 5 6.38 4.35 -14.63
CA MET A 5 6.31 3.80 -13.28
C MET A 5 5.11 2.85 -13.18
N ARG A 6 5.36 1.55 -13.35
CA ARG A 6 4.32 0.51 -13.35
C ARG A 6 3.57 0.52 -12.03
N MET A 7 2.27 0.83 -12.07
CA MET A 7 1.37 0.67 -10.94
C MET A 7 1.17 -0.82 -10.62
N VAL A 8 1.52 -1.20 -9.40
CA VAL A 8 1.41 -2.57 -8.88
C VAL A 8 0.28 -2.61 -7.83
N ALA A 9 -0.60 -3.60 -7.90
CA ALA A 9 -1.58 -3.83 -6.85
C ALA A 9 -0.88 -4.26 -5.56
N LEU A 10 -1.34 -3.81 -4.39
CA LEU A 10 -0.64 -4.05 -3.11
C LEU A 10 -0.43 -5.55 -2.83
N ASN A 11 -1.37 -6.41 -3.24
CA ASN A 11 -1.24 -7.86 -3.12
C ASN A 11 -0.09 -8.47 -3.95
N LYS A 12 0.51 -7.77 -4.92
CA LYS A 12 1.64 -8.26 -5.73
C LYS A 12 3.05 -7.89 -5.19
N LEU A 13 3.17 -6.98 -4.22
CA LEU A 13 4.44 -6.36 -3.75
C LEU A 13 5.45 -7.23 -2.92
N LYS A 14 5.41 -8.56 -2.94
CA LYS A 14 6.29 -9.43 -2.09
C LYS A 14 6.35 -8.98 -0.59
N ILE A 15 7.51 -9.08 0.08
CA ILE A 15 7.85 -8.59 1.44
C ILE A 15 9.22 -7.89 1.35
N GLY A 16 9.48 -6.87 2.16
CA GLY A 16 10.71 -6.05 2.16
C GLY A 16 10.77 -4.98 1.06
N VAL A 17 9.77 -4.92 0.18
CA VAL A 17 9.65 -3.90 -0.87
C VAL A 17 9.12 -2.60 -0.27
N LYS A 18 9.76 -1.48 -0.64
CA LYS A 18 9.25 -0.13 -0.42
C LYS A 18 8.38 0.30 -1.59
N ALA A 19 7.27 0.97 -1.29
CA ALA A 19 6.33 1.45 -2.27
C ALA A 19 5.57 2.67 -1.74
N ARG A 20 5.03 3.47 -2.67
CA ARG A 20 4.16 4.61 -2.37
C ARG A 20 2.75 4.32 -2.86
N ILE A 21 1.71 4.64 -2.08
CA ILE A 21 0.33 4.52 -2.53
C ILE A 21 0.05 5.58 -3.60
N SER A 22 -0.33 5.16 -4.81
CA SER A 22 -0.65 6.07 -5.92
C SER A 22 -2.15 6.24 -6.14
N HIS A 23 -2.96 5.26 -5.71
CA HIS A 23 -4.40 5.31 -5.82
C HIS A 23 -5.05 4.51 -4.69
N VAL A 24 -6.11 5.06 -4.12
CA VAL A 24 -6.99 4.39 -3.16
C VAL A 24 -8.39 4.39 -3.76
N GLY A 25 -9.03 3.22 -3.82
CA GLY A 25 -10.34 3.06 -4.45
C GLY A 25 -11.51 3.53 -3.58
N LYS A 26 -12.71 2.99 -3.86
CA LYS A 26 -13.87 3.16 -2.96
C LYS A 26 -13.46 2.72 -1.54
N ASN A 27 -13.88 3.48 -0.53
CA ASN A 27 -13.40 3.46 0.88
C ASN A 27 -12.14 4.30 1.19
N ALA A 28 -11.70 5.19 0.32
CA ALA A 28 -10.57 6.09 0.61
C ALA A 28 -10.69 6.88 1.93
N HIS A 29 -11.90 7.28 2.34
CA HIS A 29 -12.13 7.99 3.61
C HIS A 29 -11.81 7.11 4.84
N LEU A 30 -12.42 5.92 4.94
CA LEU A 30 -12.18 4.93 6.00
C LEU A 30 -10.72 4.44 6.05
N LEU A 31 -10.03 4.50 4.91
CA LEU A 31 -8.60 4.16 4.81
C LEU A 31 -7.74 5.33 5.30
N ALA A 32 -8.08 6.58 4.96
CA ALA A 32 -7.38 7.77 5.46
C ALA A 32 -7.45 7.89 6.99
N GLU A 33 -8.60 7.56 7.61
CA GLU A 33 -8.73 7.48 9.08
C GLU A 33 -7.78 6.44 9.72
N ARG A 34 -7.33 5.44 8.96
CA ARG A 34 -6.32 4.44 9.38
C ARG A 34 -4.90 4.81 8.93
N GLY A 35 -4.68 6.05 8.50
CA GLY A 35 -3.39 6.54 8.01
C GLY A 35 -3.03 6.07 6.59
N ILE A 36 -3.98 5.53 5.82
CA ILE A 36 -3.77 4.99 4.46
C ILE A 36 -4.30 5.98 3.42
N TYR A 37 -3.41 6.79 2.85
CA TYR A 37 -3.75 7.86 1.89
C TYR A 37 -2.85 7.83 0.64
N VAL A 38 -3.26 8.52 -0.43
CA VAL A 38 -2.44 8.66 -1.65
C VAL A 38 -1.22 9.53 -1.34
N GLY A 39 -0.04 9.04 -1.68
CA GLY A 39 1.25 9.62 -1.31
C GLY A 39 1.91 8.95 -0.10
N LEU A 40 1.20 8.11 0.66
CA LEU A 40 1.79 7.36 1.78
C LEU A 40 2.91 6.44 1.28
N GLU A 41 4.07 6.56 1.90
CA GLU A 41 5.22 5.68 1.70
C GLU A 41 5.23 4.57 2.76
N PHE A 42 5.44 3.35 2.31
CA PHE A 42 5.40 2.18 3.17
C PHE A 42 6.37 1.09 2.70
N GLU A 43 6.70 0.19 3.62
CA GLU A 43 7.45 -1.04 3.37
C GLU A 43 6.56 -2.23 3.73
N ILE A 44 6.51 -3.27 2.89
CA ILE A 44 5.79 -4.50 3.26
C ILE A 44 6.61 -5.23 4.34
N PHE A 45 6.18 -5.15 5.61
CA PHE A 45 6.87 -5.80 6.73
C PHE A 45 6.56 -7.29 6.82
N GLN A 46 5.28 -7.68 6.68
CA GLN A 46 4.83 -9.07 6.82
C GLN A 46 3.51 -9.29 6.08
N ARG A 47 3.23 -10.53 5.66
CA ARG A 47 1.92 -10.96 5.14
C ARG A 47 1.40 -12.16 5.93
N ASN A 48 0.15 -12.06 6.35
CA ASN A 48 -0.59 -13.09 7.08
C ASN A 48 -1.88 -13.38 6.29
N GLY A 49 -1.80 -14.27 5.30
CA GLY A 49 -2.93 -14.62 4.42
C GLY A 49 -3.59 -13.40 3.77
N ASP A 50 -4.84 -13.16 4.11
CA ASP A 50 -5.68 -12.03 3.66
C ASP A 50 -5.33 -10.67 4.31
N SER A 51 -4.21 -10.58 5.03
CA SER A 51 -3.74 -9.35 5.66
C SER A 51 -2.25 -9.10 5.43
N CYS A 52 -1.88 -7.82 5.41
CA CYS A 52 -0.54 -7.33 5.17
C CYS A 52 -0.21 -6.26 6.20
N ILE A 53 0.94 -6.40 6.87
CA ILE A 53 1.49 -5.42 7.80
C ILE A 53 2.41 -4.51 7.00
N LEU A 54 2.04 -3.23 6.92
CA LEU A 54 2.84 -2.17 6.33
C LEU A 54 3.62 -1.48 7.43
N ARG A 55 4.92 -1.26 7.23
CA ARG A 55 5.73 -0.35 8.05
C ARG A 55 5.72 1.03 7.39
N VAL A 56 5.41 2.05 8.16
CA VAL A 56 5.36 3.46 7.77
C VAL A 56 6.16 4.29 8.79
N ALA A 57 6.42 5.57 8.49
CA ALA A 57 7.16 6.45 9.41
C ALA A 57 6.51 6.54 10.82
N GLY A 58 5.17 6.46 10.90
CA GLY A 58 4.40 6.46 12.15
C GLY A 58 4.22 5.10 12.83
N GLY A 59 4.87 4.02 12.36
CA GLY A 59 4.78 2.69 12.99
C GLY A 59 4.36 1.56 12.04
N LYS A 60 3.46 0.68 12.49
CA LYS A 60 2.96 -0.46 11.71
C LYS A 60 1.44 -0.37 11.52
N ILE A 61 0.98 -0.49 10.28
CA ILE A 61 -0.44 -0.48 9.90
C ILE A 61 -0.79 -1.84 9.30
N THR A 62 -1.76 -2.54 9.88
CA THR A 62 -2.28 -3.80 9.33
C THR A 62 -3.46 -3.53 8.41
N ILE A 63 -3.36 -3.94 7.15
CA ILE A 63 -4.42 -3.78 6.14
C ILE A 63 -4.87 -5.16 5.64
N ARG A 64 -6.12 -5.29 5.17
CA ARG A 64 -6.55 -6.50 4.44
C ARG A 64 -6.14 -6.41 2.97
N THR A 65 -5.62 -7.50 2.41
CA THR A 65 -5.18 -7.55 1.00
C THR A 65 -6.33 -7.60 0.00
N ASP A 66 -7.56 -7.90 0.46
CA ASP A 66 -8.80 -7.79 -0.33
C ASP A 66 -9.33 -6.34 -0.44
N LEU A 67 -8.55 -5.32 -0.06
CA LEU A 67 -8.82 -3.91 -0.39
C LEU A 67 -8.60 -3.64 -1.90
N ARG A 68 -9.49 -4.24 -2.72
CA ARG A 68 -9.54 -4.13 -4.18
C ARG A 68 -9.72 -2.68 -4.59
N GLY A 69 -8.62 -2.05 -5.00
CA GLY A 69 -8.59 -0.64 -5.36
C GLY A 69 -7.31 0.08 -4.94
N ILE A 70 -6.52 -0.47 -4.02
CA ILE A 70 -5.23 0.13 -3.66
C ILE A 70 -4.18 -0.23 -4.72
N LYS A 71 -3.70 0.79 -5.45
CA LYS A 71 -2.55 0.68 -6.37
C LYS A 71 -1.37 1.45 -5.80
N CYS A 72 -0.20 0.85 -5.93
CA CYS A 72 1.05 1.37 -5.39
C CYS A 72 2.08 1.49 -6.51
N GLN A 73 2.95 2.47 -6.38
CA GLN A 73 4.14 2.65 -7.17
C GLN A 73 5.29 2.02 -6.37
N GLN A 74 5.89 0.97 -6.94
CA GLN A 74 7.09 0.36 -6.39
C GLN A 74 8.31 1.18 -6.80
N GLU A 75 9.28 1.30 -5.88
CA GLU A 75 10.64 1.75 -6.14
C GLU A 75 11.57 0.53 -6.35
#